data_AF-A6EQQ2-F1
#
_entry.id   AF-A6EQQ2-F1
#
_cell.length_a   1.000
_cell.length_b   1.000
_cell.length_c   1.000
_cell.angle_alpha   90.00
_cell.angle_beta   90.00
_cell.angle_gamma   90.00
#
_symmetry.space_group_name_H-M   'P 1'
#
loop_
_entity.id
_entity.type
_entity.pdbx_description
1 polymer ?
#
loop_
_entity_poly.entity_id
_entity_poly.type
_entity_poly.pdbx_seq_one_letter_code
_entity_poly.pdbx_strand_id
1 'polypeptide(L)'
;MTKIIIISILVILFAGFLYWAYLPDYRRNPKEFWRTLIGMPLGMLLGGLGYPSLNDKLKKWATDDKMKNKNDPTHSNSKNNF
;
A
#
# COMPACT_ATOMS: atom_id res chain seq x y z
N MET A 1 1.60 8.06 -33.21
CA MET A 1 2.80 7.29 -32.85
C MET A 1 3.68 8.01 -31.83
N THR A 2 4.14 9.23 -32.12
CA THR A 2 5.05 10.00 -31.24
C THR A 2 4.50 10.24 -29.81
N LYS A 3 3.20 10.51 -29.66
CA LYS A 3 2.57 10.70 -28.34
C LYS A 3 2.67 9.45 -27.44
N ILE A 4 2.47 8.25 -28.00
CA ILE A 4 2.55 6.99 -27.24
C ILE A 4 4.01 6.73 -26.82
N ILE A 5 4.96 7.01 -27.70
CA ILE A 5 6.40 6.88 -27.42
C ILE A 5 6.80 7.82 -26.27
N ILE A 6 6.36 9.07 -26.29
CA ILE A 6 6.63 10.05 -25.24
C ILE A 6 6.04 9.61 -23.89
N ILE A 7 4.78 9.15 -23.88
CA ILE A 7 4.12 8.66 -22.66
C ILE A 7 4.86 7.44 -22.10
N SER A 8 5.25 6.51 -22.96
CA SER A 8 6.02 5.31 -22.55
C SER A 8 7.36 5.67 -21.91
N ILE A 9 8.11 6.60 -22.52
CA ILE A 9 9.37 7.10 -21.96
C ILE A 9 9.13 7.76 -20.59
N LEU A 10 8.07 8.56 -20.46
CA LEU A 10 7.73 9.18 -19.17
C LEU A 10 7.43 8.16 -18.08
N VAL A 11 6.67 7.10 -18.41
CA VAL A 11 6.33 6.03 -17.45
C VAL A 11 7.58 5.27 -17.01
N ILE A 12 8.49 4.94 -17.94
CA ILE A 12 9.73 4.23 -17.62
C ILE A 12 10.65 5.11 -16.77
N LEU A 13 10.80 6.39 -17.13
CA LEU A 13 11.60 7.35 -16.35
C LEU A 13 11.01 7.56 -14.96
N PHE A 14 9.69 7.68 -14.85
CA PHE A 14 8.99 7.84 -13.58
C PHE A 14 9.14 6.59 -12.70
N ALA A 15 8.96 5.39 -13.27
CA ALA A 15 9.17 4.13 -12.55
C ALA A 15 10.62 3.95 -12.10
N GLY A 16 11.60 4.28 -12.96
CA GLY A 16 13.02 4.26 -12.62
C GLY A 16 13.39 5.27 -11.54
N PHE A 17 12.82 6.48 -11.60
CA PHE A 17 12.98 7.51 -10.58
C PHE A 17 12.39 7.06 -9.24
N LEU A 18 11.18 6.50 -9.23
CA LEU A 18 10.58 5.93 -8.03
C LEU A 18 11.42 4.77 -7.47
N TYR A 19 11.92 3.89 -8.34
CA TYR A 19 12.77 2.79 -7.92
C TYR A 19 14.05 3.29 -7.26
N TRP A 20 14.70 4.31 -7.82
CA TRP A 20 15.95 4.85 -7.27
C TRP A 20 15.73 5.66 -6.00
N ALA A 21 14.77 6.59 -6.00
CA ALA A 21 14.49 7.47 -4.87
C ALA A 21 13.99 6.70 -3.65
N TYR A 22 13.16 5.69 -3.86
CA TYR A 22 12.61 4.87 -2.78
C TYR A 22 13.35 3.54 -2.61
N LEU A 23 14.44 3.28 -3.34
CA LEU A 23 15.29 2.09 -3.16
C LEU A 23 15.68 1.81 -1.70
N PRO A 24 16.16 2.81 -0.92
CA PRO A 24 16.56 2.56 0.47
C PRO A 24 15.36 2.19 1.37
N ASP A 25 14.21 2.83 1.19
CA ASP A 25 13.01 2.54 1.97
C ASP A 25 12.33 1.23 1.53
N TYR A 26 12.36 0.95 0.22
CA TYR A 26 11.94 -0.31 -0.36
C TYR A 26 12.78 -1.48 0.16
N ARG A 27 14.10 -1.31 0.30
CA ARG A 27 14.97 -2.35 0.87
C ARG A 27 14.69 -2.62 2.35
N ARG A 28 14.27 -1.60 3.11
CA ARG A 28 13.96 -1.74 4.54
C ARG A 28 12.65 -2.47 4.76
N ASN A 29 11.58 -2.04 4.09
CA ASN A 29 10.22 -2.59 4.27
C ASN A 29 9.50 -2.73 2.92
N PRO A 30 9.89 -3.69 2.07
CA PRO A 30 9.34 -3.82 0.72
C PRO A 30 7.84 -4.09 0.74
N LYS A 31 7.36 -4.84 1.74
CA LYS A 31 5.95 -5.20 1.89
C LYS A 31 5.06 -3.99 2.18
N GLU A 32 5.47 -3.09 3.08
CA GLU A 32 4.71 -1.88 3.41
C GLU A 32 4.75 -0.84 2.27
N PHE A 33 5.88 -0.80 1.55
CA PHE A 33 6.07 0.11 0.42
C PHE A 33 5.07 -0.16 -0.71
N TRP A 34 5.03 -1.38 -1.26
CA TRP A 34 4.07 -1.74 -2.33
C TRP A 34 2.62 -1.61 -1.87
N ARG A 35 2.38 -1.84 -0.59
CA ARG A 35 1.06 -1.76 0.00
C ARG A 35 0.53 -0.33 0.14
N THR A 36 1.42 0.63 0.38
CA THR A 36 1.07 2.06 0.37
C THR A 36 1.03 2.60 -1.06
N LEU A 37 2.03 2.25 -1.87
CA LEU A 37 2.17 2.73 -3.24
C LEU A 37 1.04 2.25 -4.16
N ILE A 38 0.60 1.00 -4.00
CA ILE A 38 -0.45 0.38 -4.84
C ILE A 38 -1.72 0.14 -4.04
N GLY A 39 -1.64 -0.39 -2.83
CA GLY A 39 -2.84 -0.83 -2.10
C GLY A 39 -3.84 0.29 -1.79
N MET A 40 -3.38 1.48 -1.40
CA MET A 40 -4.27 2.62 -1.10
C MET A 40 -4.91 3.21 -2.37
N PRO A 41 -4.14 3.61 -3.40
CA PRO A 41 -4.73 4.16 -4.62
C PRO A 41 -5.63 3.17 -5.33
N LEU A 42 -5.23 1.89 -5.38
CA LEU A 42 -5.98 0.84 -6.05
C LEU A 42 -7.26 0.48 -5.27
N GLY A 43 -7.24 0.51 -3.93
CA GLY A 43 -8.44 0.35 -3.11
C GLY A 43 -9.45 1.48 -3.33
N MET A 44 -8.98 2.71 -3.43
CA MET A 44 -9.83 3.87 -3.70
C MET A 44 -10.46 3.79 -5.11
N LEU A 45 -9.69 3.34 -6.11
CA LEU A 45 -10.18 3.12 -7.48
C LEU A 45 -11.20 1.98 -7.55
N LEU A 46 -10.93 0.82 -6.95
CA LEU A 46 -11.85 -0.32 -6.98
C LEU A 46 -13.14 -0.06 -6.19
N GLY A 47 -13.04 0.69 -5.08
CA GLY A 47 -14.20 1.19 -4.35
C GLY A 47 -15.06 2.14 -5.18
N GLY A 48 -14.42 3.06 -5.93
CA GLY A 48 -15.11 3.99 -6.82
C GLY A 48 -15.74 3.33 -8.06
N LEU A 49 -15.16 2.22 -8.55
CA LEU A 49 -15.63 1.48 -9.73
C LEU A 49 -16.73 0.46 -9.42
N GLY A 50 -17.18 0.35 -8.16
CA GLY A 50 -18.30 -0.53 -7.79
C GLY A 50 -17.94 -2.01 -7.63
N TYR A 51 -16.68 -2.33 -7.30
CA TYR A 51 -16.22 -3.69 -7.00
C TYR A 51 -15.98 -3.89 -5.49
N PRO A 52 -17.04 -3.98 -4.66
CA PRO A 52 -16.92 -3.99 -3.20
C PRO A 52 -16.15 -5.22 -2.68
N SER A 53 -16.34 -6.40 -3.26
CA SER A 53 -15.66 -7.63 -2.82
C SER A 53 -14.14 -7.62 -3.08
N LEU A 54 -13.71 -7.01 -4.19
CA LEU A 54 -12.30 -6.85 -4.52
C LEU A 54 -11.67 -5.73 -3.69
N ASN A 55 -12.41 -4.65 -3.45
CA ASN A 55 -11.99 -3.60 -2.53
C ASN A 55 -11.76 -4.14 -1.12
N ASP A 56 -12.65 -4.97 -0.58
CA ASP A 56 -12.48 -5.53 0.77
C ASP A 56 -11.27 -6.46 0.87
N LYS A 57 -11.03 -7.29 -0.15
CA LYS A 57 -9.84 -8.15 -0.24
C LYS A 57 -8.56 -7.32 -0.33
N LEU A 58 -8.57 -6.26 -1.14
CA LEU A 58 -7.42 -5.39 -1.32
C LEU A 58 -7.16 -4.53 -0.08
N LYS A 59 -8.22 -4.05 0.58
CA LYS A 59 -8.16 -3.32 1.85
C LYS A 59 -7.61 -4.21 2.96
N LYS A 60 -8.01 -5.48 3.00
CA LYS A 60 -7.47 -6.47 3.95
C LYS A 60 -5.99 -6.74 3.67
N TRP A 61 -5.60 -6.99 2.41
CA TRP A 61 -4.20 -7.10 2.02
C TRP A 61 -3.40 -5.83 2.40
N ALA A 62 -4.01 -4.67 2.21
CA ALA A 62 -3.47 -3.36 2.56
C ALA A 62 -3.51 -3.03 4.07
N THR A 63 -4.11 -3.87 4.90
CA THR A 63 -4.24 -3.66 6.36
C THR A 63 -3.65 -4.81 7.21
N ASP A 64 -3.47 -6.02 6.66
CA ASP A 64 -3.14 -7.26 7.37
C ASP A 64 -1.93 -7.19 8.33
N ASP A 65 -0.90 -6.41 8.02
CA ASP A 65 0.28 -6.27 8.89
C ASP A 65 0.02 -5.39 10.13
N LYS A 66 -0.97 -4.49 10.09
CA LYS A 66 -1.34 -3.66 11.25
C LYS A 66 -2.18 -4.42 12.28
N MET A 67 -2.86 -5.50 11.87
CA MET A 67 -3.71 -6.29 12.77
C MET A 67 -2.92 -7.31 13.60
N LYS A 68 -1.74 -7.75 13.13
CA LYS A 68 -0.91 -8.69 13.90
C LYS A 68 -0.36 -8.08 15.20
N ASN A 69 -0.18 -6.76 15.24
CA ASN A 69 0.32 -6.02 16.42
C ASN A 69 -0.77 -5.62 17.42
N LYS A 70 -2.07 -5.82 17.10
CA LYS A 70 -3.18 -5.46 18.00
C LYS A 70 -3.73 -6.65 18.79
N ASN A 71 -3.36 -7.86 18.40
CA ASN A 71 -3.80 -9.11 19.03
C ASN A 71 -2.72 -9.72 19.95
N ASP A 72 -1.67 -8.96 20.27
CA ASP A 72 -0.74 -9.32 21.34
C ASP A 72 -1.42 -8.94 22.68
N PRO A 73 -1.78 -9.89 23.56
CA PRO A 73 -2.59 -9.63 24.76
C PRO A 73 -1.86 -8.85 25.87
N THR A 74 -0.72 -8.22 25.60
CA THR A 74 0.16 -7.60 26.61
C THR A 74 -0.13 -6.13 26.92
N HIS A 75 -1.14 -5.49 26.32
CA HIS A 75 -1.52 -4.10 26.64
C HIS A 75 -3.00 -3.93 27.04
N SER A 76 -3.47 -4.76 27.96
CA SER A 76 -4.81 -4.61 28.56
C SER A 76 -4.80 -4.80 30.08
N ASN A 77 -3.94 -4.10 30.81
CA ASN A 77 -4.08 -4.04 32.27
C ASN A 77 -3.56 -2.75 32.92
N SER A 78 -4.07 -1.60 32.45
CA SER A 78 -3.89 -0.33 33.17
C SER A 78 -5.12 0.56 33.05
N LYS A 79 -6.30 -0.02 33.20
CA LYS A 79 -7.51 0.72 33.56
C LYS A 79 -8.37 -0.21 34.40
N ASN A 80 -8.70 0.26 35.60
CA ASN A 80 -9.70 -0.26 36.52
C ASN A 80 -9.17 -1.19 37.62
N ASN A 81 -8.58 -0.59 38.66
CA ASN A 81 -8.71 -1.08 40.04
C ASN A 81 -8.94 0.16 40.93
N PHE A 82 -10.21 0.54 41.06
CA PHE A 82 -10.78 1.33 42.15
C PHE A 82 -11.94 0.52 42.71
#